data_AF-A0A656HFL8-F1
#
_entry.id   AF-A0A656HFL8-F1
#
_cell.length_a   1.000
_cell.length_b   1.000
_cell.length_c   1.000
_cell.angle_alpha   90.00
_cell.angle_beta   90.00
_cell.angle_gamma   90.00
#
_symmetry.space_group_name_H-M   'P 1'
#
loop_
_entity.id
_entity.type
_entity.pdbx_description
1 polymer ?
#
loop_
_entity_poly.entity_id
_entity_poly.type
_entity_poly.pdbx_seq_one_letter_code
_entity_poly.pdbx_strand_id
1 'polypeptide(L)'
;MISPAAQHRVKVESGRNPAPDSQSADRTANGQYRAFLYKLKSDRKRLSSIRSQTRRVEVKREILTEYSDYLDGVLSADCGGQDSVVVWCALWAADVGNISRAVQLAGYALKHDMQQPDGFSRSLVESITEEISKAALAGNPADHLPDLQTLWALVAGQDMTDSIAAKLCKAYGMALAETDRNRAAELLEQAQALQSNIGVKGHLKKLQGVKPVTITTDTAKRYDLPTSRAAKLAGVSVPTFLKLASLNPAELPYVCFESGKHKAFRFCHRDVETFLQKRTHGAAA
;
A
#
# COMPACT_ATOMS: atom_id res chain seq x y z
N MET A 1 10.93 -33.54 64.35
CA MET A 1 10.15 -34.18 63.26
C MET A 1 8.85 -33.41 63.11
N ILE A 2 8.50 -32.98 61.89
CA ILE A 2 7.25 -32.26 61.62
C ILE A 2 6.12 -33.30 61.52
N SER A 3 4.98 -33.05 62.19
CA SER A 3 3.84 -33.97 62.25
C SER A 3 3.28 -34.29 60.85
N PRO A 4 2.80 -35.52 60.58
CA PRO A 4 2.12 -35.88 59.33
C PRO A 4 0.97 -34.94 58.95
N ALA A 5 0.29 -34.36 59.95
CA ALA A 5 -0.77 -33.37 59.73
C ALA A 5 -0.23 -32.02 59.21
N ALA A 6 0.97 -31.62 59.65
CA ALA A 6 1.63 -30.42 59.16
C ALA A 6 2.22 -30.62 57.75
N GLN A 7 2.70 -31.83 57.42
CA GLN A 7 3.10 -32.19 56.06
C GLN A 7 1.89 -32.24 55.10
N HIS A 8 0.74 -32.70 55.56
CA HIS A 8 -0.49 -32.68 54.76
C HIS A 8 -0.98 -31.24 54.52
N ARG A 9 -0.88 -30.35 55.52
CA ARG A 9 -1.28 -28.93 55.38
C ARG A 9 -0.43 -28.19 54.34
N VAL A 10 0.89 -28.40 54.36
CA VAL A 10 1.81 -27.83 53.36
C VAL A 10 1.53 -28.39 51.96
N LYS A 11 1.20 -29.68 51.84
CA LYS A 11 0.89 -30.32 50.55
C LYS A 11 -0.45 -29.86 49.96
N VAL A 12 -1.43 -29.52 50.79
CA VAL A 12 -2.73 -28.98 50.37
C VAL A 12 -2.63 -27.48 50.01
N GLU A 13 -1.79 -26.70 50.69
CA GLU A 13 -1.51 -25.30 50.34
C GLU A 13 -0.66 -25.18 49.06
N SER A 14 0.26 -26.12 48.82
CA SER A 14 1.11 -26.14 47.62
C SER A 14 0.40 -26.61 46.34
N GLY A 15 -0.79 -27.21 46.47
CA GLY A 15 -1.61 -27.70 45.35
C GLY A 15 -2.57 -26.67 44.77
N ARG A 16 -2.60 -25.46 45.33
CA ARG A 16 -3.47 -24.38 44.87
C ARG A 16 -2.62 -23.36 44.11
N ASN A 17 -2.37 -23.63 42.83
CA ASN A 17 -1.99 -22.55 41.92
C ASN A 17 -3.10 -21.48 42.00
N PRO A 18 -2.82 -20.28 42.50
CA PRO A 18 -3.79 -19.20 42.38
C PRO A 18 -3.97 -18.99 40.88
N ALA A 19 -5.21 -18.94 40.40
CA ALA A 19 -5.47 -18.26 39.14
C ALA A 19 -4.81 -16.88 39.25
N PRO A 20 -4.13 -16.38 38.20
CA PRO A 20 -3.43 -15.10 38.28
C PRO A 20 -4.41 -14.05 38.78
N ASP A 21 -4.15 -13.55 39.98
CA ASP A 21 -4.98 -12.55 40.62
C ASP A 21 -4.93 -11.32 39.71
N SER A 22 -6.07 -10.73 39.33
CA SER A 22 -6.12 -9.63 38.36
C SER A 22 -5.20 -8.47 38.76
N GLN A 23 -5.07 -8.22 40.07
CA GLN A 23 -4.13 -7.23 40.62
C GLN A 23 -2.65 -7.60 40.43
N SER A 24 -2.30 -8.89 40.46
CA SER A 24 -0.93 -9.36 40.23
C SER A 24 -0.55 -9.34 38.75
N ALA A 25 -1.51 -9.68 37.87
CA ALA A 25 -1.38 -9.56 36.43
C ALA A 25 -1.26 -8.09 36.01
N ASP A 26 -2.11 -7.20 36.55
CA ASP A 26 -2.04 -5.75 36.31
C ASP A 26 -0.72 -5.13 36.78
N ARG A 27 -0.21 -5.54 37.95
CA ARG A 27 1.10 -5.06 38.44
C ARG A 27 2.25 -5.53 37.54
N THR A 28 2.20 -6.78 37.07
CA THR A 28 3.22 -7.35 36.19
C THR A 28 3.17 -6.71 34.79
N ALA A 29 1.97 -6.54 34.23
CA ALA A 29 1.75 -5.84 32.96
C ALA A 29 2.24 -4.39 33.04
N ASN A 30 1.91 -3.67 34.13
CA ASN A 30 2.43 -2.32 34.37
C ASN A 30 3.96 -2.29 34.53
N GLY A 31 4.56 -3.31 35.15
CA GLY A 31 6.01 -3.43 35.29
C GLY A 31 6.71 -3.65 33.94
N GLN A 32 6.19 -4.56 33.12
CA GLN A 32 6.70 -4.85 31.79
C GLN A 32 6.57 -3.64 30.86
N TYR A 33 5.39 -3.00 30.83
CA TYR A 33 5.17 -1.77 30.07
C TYR A 33 6.21 -0.70 30.42
N ARG A 34 6.45 -0.43 31.70
CA ARG A 34 7.45 0.55 32.15
C ARG A 34 8.87 0.19 31.70
N ALA A 35 9.24 -1.09 31.71
CA ALA A 35 10.53 -1.54 31.20
C ALA A 35 10.66 -1.27 29.70
N PHE A 36 9.62 -1.56 28.91
CA PHE A 36 9.61 -1.29 27.48
C PHE A 36 9.56 0.21 27.14
N LEU A 37 8.92 1.05 27.95
CA LEU A 37 9.00 2.51 27.81
C LEU A 37 10.42 3.04 28.03
N TYR A 38 11.14 2.51 29.02
CA TYR A 38 12.55 2.87 29.25
C TYR A 38 13.42 2.43 28.07
N LYS A 39 13.21 1.20 27.60
CA LYS A 39 13.88 0.66 26.40
C LYS A 39 13.62 1.53 25.17
N LEU A 40 12.36 1.90 24.93
CA LEU A 40 11.95 2.75 23.81
C LEU A 40 12.66 4.10 23.85
N LYS A 41 12.78 4.72 25.02
CA LYS A 41 13.53 5.98 25.18
C LYS A 41 15.01 5.81 24.81
N SER A 42 15.64 4.72 25.23
CA SER A 42 17.03 4.39 24.88
C SER A 42 17.20 4.16 23.38
N ASP A 43 16.32 3.36 22.78
CA ASP A 43 16.34 3.02 21.36
C ASP A 43 16.11 4.24 20.46
N ARG A 44 15.17 5.11 20.83
CA ARG A 44 14.96 6.40 20.14
C ARG A 44 16.22 7.26 20.18
N LYS A 45 16.92 7.32 21.32
CA LYS A 45 18.19 8.04 21.43
C LYS A 45 19.26 7.41 20.54
N ARG A 46 19.41 6.08 20.55
CA ARG A 46 20.32 5.34 19.66
C ARG A 46 20.03 5.68 18.19
N LEU A 47 18.78 5.58 17.76
CA LEU A 47 18.38 5.92 16.39
C LEU A 47 18.66 7.38 16.02
N SER A 48 18.50 8.32 16.95
CA SER A 48 18.79 9.74 16.71
C SER A 48 20.28 10.05 16.51
N SER A 49 21.17 9.27 17.13
CA SER A 49 22.62 9.43 16.96
C SER A 49 23.16 8.92 15.61
N ILE A 50 22.39 8.10 14.89
CA ILE A 50 22.81 7.53 13.61
C ILE A 50 22.40 8.48 12.49
N ARG A 51 23.39 8.95 11.72
CA ARG A 51 23.13 9.85 10.57
C ARG A 51 22.67 9.12 9.30
N SER A 52 23.20 7.92 9.05
CA SER A 52 22.86 7.12 7.86
C SER A 52 21.44 6.57 7.94
N GLN A 53 20.61 6.86 6.94
CA GLN A 53 19.24 6.34 6.88
C GLN A 53 19.21 4.82 6.71
N THR A 54 20.06 4.26 5.85
CA THR A 54 20.19 2.80 5.67
C THR A 54 20.57 2.11 6.97
N ARG A 55 21.55 2.66 7.71
CA ARG A 55 21.93 2.09 9.01
C ARG A 55 20.83 2.22 10.06
N ARG A 56 20.06 3.31 10.04
CA ARG A 56 18.87 3.45 10.92
C ARG A 56 17.83 2.37 10.61
N VAL A 57 17.60 2.04 9.34
CA VAL A 57 16.66 0.97 8.94
C VAL A 57 17.16 -0.39 9.42
N GLU A 58 18.44 -0.71 9.27
CA GLU A 58 19.03 -1.95 9.81
C GLU A 58 18.85 -2.06 11.33
N VAL A 59 19.17 -0.99 12.06
CA VAL A 59 19.02 -0.96 13.51
C VAL A 59 17.54 -1.08 13.93
N LYS A 60 16.60 -0.49 13.19
CA LYS A 60 15.16 -0.70 13.45
C LYS A 60 14.76 -2.16 13.31
N ARG A 61 15.30 -2.90 12.34
CA ARG A 61 15.03 -4.35 12.19
C ARG A 61 15.53 -5.16 13.39
N GLU A 62 16.75 -4.89 13.83
CA GLU A 62 17.32 -5.50 15.04
C GLU A 62 16.40 -5.22 16.25
N ILE A 63 16.13 -3.94 16.49
CA ILE A 63 15.34 -3.46 17.62
C ILE A 63 13.93 -4.07 17.60
N LEU A 64 13.21 -4.05 16.48
CA LEU A 64 11.85 -4.58 16.38
C LEU A 64 11.73 -6.05 16.78
N THR A 65 12.78 -6.85 16.54
CA THR A 65 12.82 -8.26 16.97
C THR A 65 12.79 -8.36 18.50
N GLU A 66 13.40 -7.42 19.21
CA GLU A 66 13.40 -7.38 20.69
C GLU A 66 12.04 -6.93 21.28
N TYR A 67 11.15 -6.34 20.46
CA TYR A 67 9.80 -5.94 20.90
C TYR A 67 8.72 -6.96 20.52
N SER A 68 9.04 -8.01 19.75
CA SER A 68 8.03 -8.92 19.18
C SER A 68 7.10 -9.49 20.25
N ASP A 69 7.67 -10.08 21.30
CA ASP A 69 6.94 -10.82 22.32
C ASP A 69 6.04 -9.89 23.14
N TYR A 70 6.53 -8.69 23.42
CA TYR A 70 5.75 -7.66 24.09
C TYR A 70 4.55 -7.23 23.23
N LEU A 71 4.79 -6.92 21.97
CA LEU A 71 3.75 -6.45 21.06
C LEU A 71 2.70 -7.55 20.81
N ASP A 72 3.13 -8.81 20.66
CA ASP A 72 2.23 -9.95 20.51
C ASP A 72 1.40 -10.19 21.77
N GLY A 73 1.99 -10.01 22.95
CA GLY A 73 1.27 -10.02 24.22
C GLY A 73 0.20 -8.93 24.31
N VAL A 74 0.54 -7.68 23.93
CA VAL A 74 -0.41 -6.56 23.92
C VAL A 74 -1.56 -6.80 22.94
N LEU A 75 -1.24 -7.21 21.71
CA LEU A 75 -2.23 -7.54 20.67
C LEU A 75 -3.15 -8.68 21.10
N SER A 76 -2.61 -9.70 21.78
CA SER A 76 -3.38 -10.86 22.24
C SER A 76 -4.27 -10.55 23.44
N ALA A 77 -3.81 -9.69 24.35
CA ALA A 77 -4.56 -9.28 25.53
C ALA A 77 -5.73 -8.33 25.17
N ASP A 78 -5.55 -7.51 24.14
CA ASP A 78 -6.56 -6.56 23.62
C ASP A 78 -7.17 -5.63 24.67
N CYS A 79 -6.41 -5.30 25.71
CA CYS A 79 -6.88 -4.48 26.83
C CYS A 79 -7.08 -2.99 26.47
N GLY A 80 -6.52 -2.53 25.35
CA GLY A 80 -6.54 -1.12 24.94
C GLY A 80 -5.63 -0.21 25.77
N GLY A 81 -5.94 1.09 25.77
CA GLY A 81 -5.20 2.13 26.50
C GLY A 81 -3.97 2.67 25.75
N GLN A 82 -3.43 3.80 26.20
CA GLN A 82 -2.31 4.45 25.52
C GLN A 82 -1.01 3.65 25.67
N ASP A 83 -0.49 3.14 24.54
CA ASP A 83 0.80 2.45 24.48
C ASP A 83 1.73 3.08 23.44
N SER A 84 2.65 3.92 23.92
CA SER A 84 3.67 4.55 23.08
C SER A 84 4.60 3.54 22.39
N VAL A 85 4.80 2.35 22.98
CA VAL A 85 5.64 1.30 22.38
C VAL A 85 4.99 0.77 21.11
N VAL A 86 3.69 0.43 21.19
CA VAL A 86 2.91 0.00 20.02
C VAL A 86 2.97 1.04 18.91
N VAL A 87 2.71 2.30 19.23
CA VAL A 87 2.66 3.38 18.25
C VAL A 87 4.02 3.58 17.55
N TRP A 88 5.11 3.62 18.30
CA TRP A 88 6.46 3.74 17.71
C TRP A 88 6.85 2.52 16.88
N CYS A 89 6.55 1.32 17.36
CA CYS A 89 6.85 0.09 16.64
C CYS A 89 6.03 -0.04 15.35
N ALA A 90 4.79 0.47 15.30
CA ALA A 90 4.01 0.53 14.06
C ALA A 90 4.72 1.37 12.98
N LEU A 91 5.18 2.56 13.35
CA LEU A 91 5.92 3.45 12.45
C LEU A 91 7.26 2.84 12.02
N TRP A 92 8.01 2.23 12.95
CA TRP A 92 9.26 1.57 12.61
C TRP A 92 9.06 0.32 11.75
N ALA A 93 7.97 -0.42 11.92
CA ALA A 93 7.63 -1.55 11.06
C ALA A 93 7.42 -1.09 9.61
N ALA A 94 6.71 0.03 9.41
CA ALA A 94 6.56 0.63 8.09
C ALA A 94 7.92 1.08 7.52
N ASP A 95 8.75 1.76 8.32
CA ASP A 95 10.09 2.22 7.91
C ASP A 95 11.00 1.10 7.39
N VAL A 96 10.91 -0.11 7.96
CA VAL A 96 11.74 -1.25 7.56
C VAL A 96 11.14 -2.08 6.41
N GLY A 97 9.94 -1.70 5.95
CA GLY A 97 9.18 -2.41 4.91
C GLY A 97 8.37 -3.61 5.41
N ASN A 98 8.22 -3.80 6.73
CA ASN A 98 7.35 -4.83 7.29
C ASN A 98 5.90 -4.32 7.34
N ILE A 99 5.28 -4.23 6.17
CA ILE A 99 3.97 -3.60 5.99
C ILE A 99 2.88 -4.36 6.74
N SER A 100 2.89 -5.69 6.71
CA SER A 100 1.87 -6.49 7.39
C SER A 100 1.89 -6.26 8.90
N ARG A 101 3.07 -6.23 9.52
CA ARG A 101 3.18 -5.91 10.95
C ARG A 101 2.79 -4.46 11.24
N ALA A 102 3.14 -3.52 10.36
CA ALA A 102 2.74 -2.13 10.51
C ALA A 102 1.22 -1.95 10.51
N VAL A 103 0.52 -2.61 9.57
CA VAL A 103 -0.95 -2.59 9.47
C VAL A 103 -1.59 -3.27 10.69
N GLN A 104 -1.04 -4.37 11.18
CA GLN A 104 -1.55 -5.04 12.38
C GLN A 104 -1.48 -4.12 13.62
N LEU A 105 -0.34 -3.50 13.86
CA LEU A 105 -0.14 -2.58 14.98
C LEU A 105 -0.96 -1.29 14.82
N ALA A 106 -1.08 -0.79 13.60
CA ALA A 106 -1.95 0.34 13.27
C ALA A 106 -3.42 0.03 13.57
N GLY A 107 -3.91 -1.15 13.18
CA GLY A 107 -5.27 -1.60 13.45
C GLY A 107 -5.57 -1.58 14.94
N TYR A 108 -4.65 -2.08 15.76
CA TYR A 108 -4.77 -2.03 17.21
C TYR A 108 -4.77 -0.60 17.75
N ALA A 109 -3.80 0.22 17.34
CA ALA A 109 -3.65 1.58 17.84
C ALA A 109 -4.86 2.47 17.51
N LEU A 110 -5.40 2.35 16.29
CA LEU A 110 -6.56 3.12 15.85
C LEU A 110 -7.87 2.61 16.46
N LYS A 111 -8.03 1.29 16.65
CA LYS A 111 -9.19 0.70 17.34
C LYS A 111 -9.35 1.23 18.77
N HIS A 112 -8.22 1.50 19.44
CA HIS A 112 -8.18 1.92 20.84
C HIS A 112 -7.89 3.42 21.02
N ASP A 113 -8.13 4.23 19.98
CA ASP A 113 -7.99 5.70 19.99
C ASP A 113 -6.64 6.20 20.54
N MET A 114 -5.57 5.45 20.26
CA MET A 114 -4.23 5.83 20.73
C MET A 114 -3.78 7.14 20.10
N GLN A 115 -3.10 7.94 20.90
CA GLN A 115 -2.57 9.23 20.49
C GLN A 115 -1.23 9.06 19.77
N GLN A 116 -0.94 9.98 18.84
CA GLN A 116 0.37 10.06 18.21
C GLN A 116 1.48 10.25 19.25
N PRO A 117 2.72 9.83 18.95
CA PRO A 117 3.81 10.01 19.90
C PRO A 117 4.19 11.48 20.10
N ASP A 118 4.78 11.77 21.25
CA ASP A 118 5.34 13.09 21.54
C ASP A 118 6.36 13.53 20.46
N GLY A 119 6.13 14.71 19.90
CA GLY A 119 6.97 15.34 18.88
C GLY A 119 6.47 15.17 17.43
N PHE A 120 5.35 14.49 17.21
CA PHE A 120 4.67 14.50 15.90
C PHE A 120 3.66 15.65 15.84
N SER A 121 3.64 16.36 14.71
CA SER A 121 2.68 17.44 14.44
C SER A 121 1.41 16.96 13.74
N ARG A 122 1.39 15.72 13.25
CA ARG A 122 0.27 15.12 12.51
C ARG A 122 -0.46 14.09 13.34
N SER A 123 -1.69 13.79 12.95
CA SER A 123 -2.47 12.73 13.57
C SER A 123 -1.78 11.36 13.42
N LEU A 124 -2.14 10.42 14.30
CA LEU A 124 -1.64 9.06 14.20
C LEU A 124 -2.05 8.39 12.87
N VAL A 125 -3.31 8.59 12.47
CA VAL A 125 -3.85 8.09 11.19
C VAL A 125 -3.01 8.57 10.01
N GLU A 126 -2.73 9.88 9.95
CA GLU A 126 -1.92 10.47 8.89
C GLU A 126 -0.52 9.87 8.84
N SER A 127 0.15 9.80 9.99
CA SER A 127 1.55 9.33 10.08
C SER A 127 1.69 7.87 9.64
N ILE A 128 0.80 7.00 10.12
CA ILE A 128 0.80 5.58 9.76
C ILE A 128 0.44 5.39 8.29
N THR A 129 -0.61 6.08 7.81
CA THR A 129 -1.07 5.95 6.44
C THR A 129 0.02 6.36 5.45
N GLU A 130 0.70 7.48 5.73
CA GLU A 130 1.78 7.96 4.88
C GLU A 130 2.95 6.98 4.84
N GLU A 131 3.44 6.52 5.99
CA GLU A 131 4.61 5.65 6.03
C GLU A 131 4.33 4.27 5.43
N ILE A 132 3.15 3.67 5.67
CA ILE A 132 2.77 2.40 5.04
C ILE A 132 2.62 2.55 3.52
N SER A 133 1.92 3.59 3.07
CA SER A 133 1.74 3.83 1.63
C SER A 133 3.07 4.06 0.92
N LYS A 134 3.98 4.81 1.56
CA LYS A 134 5.33 5.07 1.06
C LYS A 134 6.18 3.80 1.02
N ALA A 135 6.12 2.96 2.06
CA ALA A 135 6.82 1.67 2.09
C ALA A 135 6.34 0.76 0.95
N ALA A 136 5.02 0.65 0.73
CA ALA A 136 4.46 -0.14 -0.36
C ALA A 136 4.92 0.37 -1.73
N LEU A 137 4.91 1.69 -1.93
CA LEU A 137 5.31 2.34 -3.18
C LEU A 137 6.82 2.28 -3.45
N ALA A 138 7.65 2.14 -2.41
CA ALA A 138 9.09 1.93 -2.56
C ALA A 138 9.42 0.50 -2.99
N GLY A 139 8.58 -0.46 -2.63
CA GLY A 139 8.63 -1.85 -3.11
C GLY A 139 7.70 -2.10 -4.29
N ASN A 140 7.05 -3.26 -4.28
CA ASN A 140 6.01 -3.61 -5.24
C ASN A 140 4.64 -3.64 -4.52
N PRO A 141 3.74 -2.65 -4.76
CA PRO A 141 2.45 -2.59 -4.07
C PRO A 141 1.59 -3.86 -4.21
N ALA A 142 1.71 -4.59 -5.32
CA ALA A 142 0.95 -5.82 -5.55
C ALA A 142 1.23 -6.91 -4.50
N ASP A 143 2.45 -6.96 -3.97
CA ASP A 143 2.86 -7.93 -2.94
C ASP A 143 2.20 -7.65 -1.59
N HIS A 144 1.60 -6.46 -1.42
CA HIS A 144 0.99 -5.97 -0.19
C HIS A 144 -0.51 -5.68 -0.34
N LEU A 145 -1.17 -6.25 -1.36
CA LEU A 145 -2.59 -6.01 -1.62
C LEU A 145 -3.49 -6.26 -0.40
N PRO A 146 -3.38 -7.38 0.35
CA PRO A 146 -4.22 -7.61 1.53
C PRO A 146 -4.01 -6.57 2.65
N ASP A 147 -2.75 -6.16 2.85
CA ASP A 147 -2.39 -5.16 3.87
C ASP A 147 -2.92 -3.77 3.48
N LEU A 148 -2.79 -3.38 2.20
CA LEU A 148 -3.31 -2.11 1.69
C LEU A 148 -4.84 -2.06 1.71
N GLN A 149 -5.51 -3.17 1.42
CA GLN A 149 -6.97 -3.28 1.56
C GLN A 149 -7.40 -3.12 3.03
N THR A 150 -6.67 -3.74 3.95
CA THR A 150 -6.92 -3.61 5.39
C THR A 150 -6.72 -2.17 5.86
N LEU A 151 -5.61 -1.53 5.45
CA LEU A 151 -5.36 -0.12 5.75
C LEU A 151 -6.46 0.78 5.18
N TRP A 152 -6.89 0.57 3.93
CA TRP A 152 -7.97 1.32 3.30
C TRP A 152 -9.26 1.28 4.11
N ALA A 153 -9.65 0.10 4.59
CA ALA A 153 -10.83 -0.06 5.44
C ALA A 153 -10.65 0.61 6.81
N LEU A 154 -9.46 0.47 7.40
CA LEU A 154 -9.15 1.00 8.73
C LEU A 154 -9.23 2.53 8.80
N VAL A 155 -8.85 3.22 7.72
CA VAL A 155 -8.81 4.69 7.67
C VAL A 155 -9.99 5.30 6.90
N ALA A 156 -10.98 4.49 6.55
CA ALA A 156 -12.18 4.96 5.87
C ALA A 156 -12.91 6.01 6.72
N GLY A 157 -13.18 7.18 6.14
CA GLY A 157 -13.86 8.29 6.82
C GLY A 157 -13.00 9.06 7.84
N GLN A 158 -11.72 8.71 7.99
CA GLN A 158 -10.79 9.48 8.83
C GLN A 158 -10.29 10.72 8.08
N ASP A 159 -10.15 11.82 8.81
CA ASP A 159 -9.62 13.07 8.27
C ASP A 159 -8.11 12.98 8.03
N MET A 160 -7.66 13.41 6.86
CA MET A 160 -6.26 13.43 6.46
C MET A 160 -6.03 14.43 5.35
N THR A 161 -4.80 14.94 5.26
CA THR A 161 -4.40 15.81 4.15
C THR A 161 -4.49 15.10 2.78
N ASP A 162 -4.87 15.86 1.75
CA ASP A 162 -4.99 15.38 0.36
C ASP A 162 -3.73 14.65 -0.13
N SER A 163 -2.54 15.10 0.30
CA SER A 163 -1.28 14.46 -0.10
C SER A 163 -1.13 13.04 0.47
N ILE A 164 -1.63 12.79 1.68
CA ILE A 164 -1.58 11.46 2.31
C ILE A 164 -2.65 10.56 1.70
N ALA A 165 -3.88 11.07 1.55
CA ALA A 165 -4.96 10.38 0.84
C ALA A 165 -4.54 9.98 -0.58
N ALA A 166 -3.92 10.90 -1.34
CA ALA A 166 -3.42 10.63 -2.69
C ALA A 166 -2.37 9.50 -2.72
N LYS A 167 -1.47 9.43 -1.74
CA LYS A 167 -0.47 8.35 -1.62
C LYS A 167 -1.12 7.01 -1.34
N LEU A 168 -2.11 6.95 -0.44
CA LEU A 168 -2.86 5.72 -0.17
C LEU A 168 -3.61 5.25 -1.41
N CYS A 169 -4.37 6.15 -2.06
CA CYS A 169 -5.06 5.86 -3.32
C CYS A 169 -4.10 5.34 -4.39
N LYS A 170 -2.92 5.95 -4.51
CA LYS A 170 -1.89 5.50 -5.44
C LYS A 170 -1.36 4.10 -5.10
N ALA A 171 -0.98 3.86 -3.84
CA ALA A 171 -0.47 2.57 -3.39
C ALA A 171 -1.49 1.47 -3.63
N TYR A 172 -2.73 1.68 -3.20
CA TYR A 172 -3.79 0.70 -3.32
C TYR A 172 -4.23 0.47 -4.76
N GLY A 173 -4.38 1.55 -5.55
CA GLY A 173 -4.69 1.44 -6.98
C GLY A 173 -3.60 0.71 -7.77
N MET A 174 -2.32 0.91 -7.44
CA MET A 174 -1.22 0.15 -8.03
C MET A 174 -1.25 -1.33 -7.64
N ALA A 175 -1.61 -1.65 -6.40
CA ALA A 175 -1.73 -3.03 -5.94
C ALA A 175 -2.86 -3.80 -6.65
N LEU A 176 -3.93 -3.12 -7.04
CA LEU A 176 -5.08 -3.69 -7.75
C LEU A 176 -4.89 -3.78 -9.28
N ALA A 177 -3.81 -3.23 -9.83
CA ALA A 177 -3.65 -3.04 -11.28
C ALA A 177 -3.77 -4.32 -12.12
N GLU A 178 -3.50 -5.49 -11.54
CA GLU A 178 -3.58 -6.78 -12.22
C GLU A 178 -4.85 -7.57 -11.90
N THR A 179 -5.44 -7.36 -10.72
CA THR A 179 -6.59 -8.12 -10.21
C THR A 179 -7.93 -7.43 -10.49
N ASP A 180 -7.98 -6.09 -10.38
CA ASP A 180 -9.16 -5.28 -10.66
C ASP A 180 -8.75 -3.95 -11.32
N ARG A 181 -8.66 -3.97 -12.65
CA ARG A 181 -8.22 -2.81 -13.44
C ARG A 181 -9.17 -1.61 -13.33
N ASN A 182 -10.46 -1.86 -13.14
CA ASN A 182 -11.47 -0.80 -13.06
C ASN A 182 -11.31 -0.06 -11.74
N ARG A 183 -11.29 -0.81 -10.63
CA ARG A 183 -11.07 -0.22 -9.31
C ARG A 183 -9.71 0.44 -9.20
N ALA A 184 -8.67 -0.16 -9.79
CA ALA A 184 -7.35 0.44 -9.89
C ALA A 184 -7.38 1.79 -10.61
N ALA A 185 -8.10 1.90 -11.74
CA ALA A 185 -8.22 3.15 -12.47
C ALA A 185 -8.94 4.24 -11.65
N GLU A 186 -10.06 3.90 -11.00
CA GLU A 186 -10.80 4.81 -10.12
C GLU A 186 -9.90 5.40 -9.01
N LEU A 187 -9.17 4.54 -8.30
CA LEU A 187 -8.28 4.96 -7.22
C LEU A 187 -7.13 5.84 -7.73
N LEU A 188 -6.56 5.52 -8.89
CA LEU A 188 -5.50 6.33 -9.48
C LEU A 188 -6.02 7.67 -10.01
N GLU A 189 -7.27 7.74 -10.49
CA GLU A 189 -7.93 9.00 -10.85
C GLU A 189 -8.17 9.87 -9.61
N GLN A 190 -8.65 9.28 -8.51
CA GLN A 190 -8.79 9.96 -7.22
C GLN A 190 -7.44 10.51 -6.73
N ALA A 191 -6.37 9.70 -6.79
CA ALA A 191 -5.02 10.14 -6.43
C ALA A 191 -4.56 11.34 -7.27
N GLN A 192 -4.86 11.33 -8.58
CA GLN A 192 -4.50 12.41 -9.51
C GLN A 192 -5.29 13.69 -9.27
N ALA A 193 -6.55 13.58 -8.82
CA ALA A 193 -7.41 14.70 -8.47
C ALA A 193 -6.95 15.38 -7.18
N LEU A 194 -6.62 14.59 -6.15
CA LEU A 194 -6.10 15.07 -4.87
C LEU A 194 -4.70 15.69 -5.01
N GLN A 195 -3.83 15.07 -5.82
CA GLN A 195 -2.47 15.56 -6.01
C GLN A 195 -2.02 15.43 -7.47
N SER A 196 -1.94 16.59 -8.16
CA SER A 196 -1.70 16.63 -9.60
C SER A 196 -0.32 16.09 -10.05
N ASN A 197 0.69 16.14 -9.16
CA ASN A 197 2.06 15.69 -9.40
C ASN A 197 2.38 14.30 -8.79
N ILE A 198 1.37 13.51 -8.42
CA ILE A 198 1.55 12.19 -7.78
C ILE A 198 2.13 11.10 -8.72
N GLY A 199 2.15 11.35 -10.04
CA GLY A 199 2.85 10.51 -11.02
C GLY A 199 2.07 9.29 -11.54
N VAL A 200 0.73 9.32 -11.50
CA VAL A 200 -0.12 8.17 -11.89
C VAL A 200 -0.59 8.16 -13.35
N LYS A 201 -0.39 9.26 -14.08
CA LYS A 201 -0.83 9.40 -15.49
C LYS A 201 -0.37 8.26 -16.42
N GLY A 202 0.85 7.77 -16.23
CA GLY A 202 1.39 6.66 -17.01
C GLY A 202 0.71 5.32 -16.68
N HIS A 203 0.36 5.10 -15.41
CA HIS A 203 -0.34 3.91 -14.96
C HIS A 203 -1.79 3.90 -15.44
N LEU A 204 -2.49 5.03 -15.34
CA LEU A 204 -3.84 5.21 -15.88
C LEU A 204 -3.92 4.87 -17.37
N LYS A 205 -2.98 5.38 -18.18
CA LYS A 205 -2.92 5.03 -19.61
C LYS A 205 -2.74 3.54 -19.87
N LYS A 206 -1.99 2.82 -19.02
CA LYS A 206 -1.81 1.36 -19.15
C LYS A 206 -3.07 0.59 -18.73
N LEU A 207 -3.84 1.12 -17.79
CA LEU A 207 -5.09 0.50 -17.33
C LEU A 207 -6.23 0.76 -18.32
N GLN A 208 -6.36 1.99 -18.80
CA GLN A 208 -7.31 2.42 -19.83
C GLN A 208 -6.91 1.95 -21.24
N GLY A 209 -5.65 1.55 -21.43
CA GLY A 209 -5.15 0.96 -22.67
C GLY A 209 -5.86 -0.35 -22.96
N VAL A 210 -6.85 -0.29 -23.85
CA VAL A 210 -7.52 -1.44 -24.46
C VAL A 210 -6.44 -2.39 -25.00
N LYS A 211 -6.42 -3.65 -24.56
CA LYS A 211 -5.59 -4.69 -25.18
C LYS A 211 -5.98 -4.75 -26.67
N PRO A 212 -5.03 -4.66 -27.63
CA PRO A 212 -5.37 -4.83 -29.03
C PRO A 212 -6.05 -6.18 -29.23
N VAL A 213 -7.15 -6.17 -30.00
CA VAL A 213 -8.00 -7.34 -30.25
C VAL A 213 -7.16 -8.52 -30.74
N THR A 214 -7.33 -9.69 -30.11
CA THR A 214 -6.69 -10.94 -30.52
C THR A 214 -7.25 -11.38 -31.89
N ILE A 215 -6.36 -11.64 -32.86
CA ILE A 215 -6.69 -11.90 -34.26
C ILE A 215 -7.28 -13.31 -34.44
N THR A 216 -8.44 -13.42 -35.07
CA THR A 216 -8.82 -14.58 -35.91
C THR A 216 -8.38 -14.33 -37.35
N THR A 217 -8.10 -15.38 -38.13
CA THR A 217 -7.59 -15.31 -39.52
C THR A 217 -8.39 -14.39 -40.44
N ASP A 218 -9.69 -14.21 -40.16
CA ASP A 218 -10.60 -13.35 -40.93
C ASP A 218 -10.35 -11.84 -40.67
N THR A 219 -9.99 -11.45 -39.44
CA THR A 219 -9.69 -10.06 -39.09
C THR A 219 -8.41 -9.52 -39.73
N ALA A 220 -7.43 -10.36 -40.03
CA ALA A 220 -6.17 -9.95 -40.65
C ALA A 220 -6.34 -9.35 -42.06
N LYS A 221 -7.37 -9.75 -42.81
CA LYS A 221 -7.67 -9.16 -44.13
C LYS A 221 -8.26 -7.76 -44.04
N ARG A 222 -9.00 -7.47 -42.96
CA ARG A 222 -9.66 -6.17 -42.74
C ARG A 222 -8.70 -5.09 -42.23
N TYR A 223 -7.65 -5.50 -41.55
CA TYR A 223 -6.59 -4.63 -41.02
C TYR A 223 -5.30 -4.85 -41.81
N ASP A 224 -5.26 -4.35 -43.03
CA ASP A 224 -4.14 -4.50 -43.97
C ASP A 224 -3.24 -3.24 -44.04
N LEU A 225 -3.76 -2.07 -43.63
CA LEU A 225 -3.08 -0.79 -43.75
C LEU A 225 -1.90 -0.67 -42.77
N PRO A 226 -0.64 -0.54 -43.24
CA PRO A 226 0.50 -0.35 -42.37
C PRO A 226 0.54 1.04 -41.73
N THR A 227 1.12 1.13 -40.53
CA THR A 227 1.23 2.37 -39.75
C THR A 227 1.81 3.54 -40.53
N SER A 228 2.83 3.31 -41.37
CA SER A 228 3.46 4.37 -42.16
C SER A 228 2.49 5.02 -43.14
N ARG A 229 1.63 4.22 -43.78
CA ARG A 229 0.62 4.70 -44.72
C ARG A 229 -0.54 5.38 -44.00
N ALA A 230 -0.97 4.82 -42.87
CA ALA A 230 -2.01 5.43 -42.03
C ALA A 230 -1.57 6.79 -41.48
N ALA A 231 -0.32 6.90 -40.99
CA ALA A 231 0.25 8.16 -40.52
C ALA A 231 0.35 9.21 -41.65
N LYS A 232 0.71 8.77 -42.87
CA LYS A 232 0.74 9.64 -44.05
C LYS A 232 -0.64 10.17 -44.42
N LEU A 233 -1.69 9.33 -44.36
CA LEU A 233 -3.09 9.77 -44.59
C LEU A 233 -3.52 10.82 -43.56
N ALA A 234 -3.06 10.67 -42.32
CA ALA A 234 -3.33 11.61 -41.24
C ALA A 234 -2.45 12.88 -41.25
N GLY A 235 -1.46 12.98 -42.15
CA GLY A 235 -0.54 14.12 -42.20
C GLY A 235 0.36 14.27 -40.97
N VAL A 236 0.58 13.20 -40.20
CA VAL A 236 1.38 13.23 -38.96
C VAL A 236 2.53 12.21 -38.99
N SER A 237 3.50 12.35 -38.10
CA SER A 237 4.56 11.35 -37.94
C SER A 237 4.02 10.02 -37.41
N VAL A 238 4.70 8.91 -37.71
CA VAL A 238 4.33 7.57 -37.23
C VAL A 238 4.19 7.50 -35.70
N PRO A 239 5.13 8.04 -34.89
CA PRO A 239 4.97 8.06 -33.44
C PRO A 239 3.73 8.85 -32.98
N THR A 240 3.44 9.99 -33.62
CA THR A 240 2.25 10.79 -33.33
C THR A 240 0.98 10.02 -33.69
N PHE A 241 0.94 9.37 -34.83
CA PHE A 241 -0.20 8.56 -35.25
C PHE A 241 -0.47 7.39 -34.29
N LEU A 242 0.55 6.64 -33.90
CA LEU A 242 0.42 5.56 -32.92
C LEU A 242 -0.05 6.05 -31.56
N LYS A 243 0.39 7.25 -31.14
CA LYS A 243 -0.12 7.91 -29.94
C LYS A 243 -1.61 8.29 -30.08
N LEU A 244 -2.06 8.70 -31.26
CA LEU A 244 -3.48 8.98 -31.49
C LEU A 244 -4.33 7.71 -31.45
N ALA A 245 -3.85 6.63 -32.06
CA ALA A 245 -4.51 5.33 -32.01
C ALA A 245 -4.61 4.78 -30.59
N SER A 246 -3.55 4.90 -29.80
CA SER A 246 -3.57 4.43 -28.41
C SER A 246 -4.47 5.26 -27.49
N LEU A 247 -4.69 6.54 -27.82
CA LEU A 247 -5.63 7.40 -27.09
C LEU A 247 -7.09 7.18 -27.49
N ASN A 248 -7.36 6.64 -28.69
CA ASN A 248 -8.72 6.50 -29.23
C ASN A 248 -8.97 5.08 -29.78
N PRO A 249 -8.86 4.03 -28.97
CA PRO A 249 -8.91 2.65 -29.45
C PRO A 249 -10.27 2.24 -30.02
N ALA A 250 -11.36 2.87 -29.59
CA ALA A 250 -12.70 2.60 -30.11
C ALA A 250 -12.94 3.23 -31.50
N GLU A 251 -12.30 4.36 -31.78
CA GLU A 251 -12.47 5.10 -33.05
C GLU A 251 -11.40 4.76 -34.08
N LEU A 252 -10.21 4.40 -33.61
CA LEU A 252 -9.06 4.04 -34.43
C LEU A 252 -8.53 2.67 -34.01
N PRO A 253 -9.33 1.60 -34.18
CA PRO A 253 -8.92 0.25 -33.82
C PRO A 253 -7.72 -0.18 -34.64
N TYR A 254 -6.89 -1.03 -34.04
CA TYR A 254 -5.69 -1.55 -34.68
C TYR A 254 -5.37 -2.95 -34.21
N VAL A 255 -4.60 -3.63 -35.05
CA VAL A 255 -4.08 -4.97 -34.82
C VAL A 255 -2.56 -4.88 -34.65
N CYS A 256 -2.01 -5.54 -33.64
CA CYS A 256 -0.58 -5.60 -33.39
C CYS A 256 -0.03 -7.00 -33.70
N PHE A 257 1.00 -7.06 -34.53
CA PHE A 257 1.76 -8.25 -34.85
C PHE A 257 3.10 -8.18 -34.14
N GLU A 258 3.39 -9.18 -33.30
CA GLU A 258 4.67 -9.28 -32.59
C GLU A 258 5.54 -10.33 -33.28
N SER A 259 6.77 -9.95 -33.65
CA SER A 259 7.79 -10.85 -34.19
C SER A 259 9.10 -10.60 -33.45
N GLY A 260 9.39 -11.44 -32.46
CA GLY A 260 10.51 -11.25 -31.54
C GLY A 260 10.39 -9.93 -30.78
N LYS A 261 11.37 -9.03 -30.95
CA LYS A 261 11.37 -7.69 -30.33
C LYS A 261 10.60 -6.64 -31.13
N HIS A 262 10.15 -6.95 -32.35
CA HIS A 262 9.51 -6.00 -33.24
C HIS A 262 7.99 -6.08 -33.13
N LYS A 263 7.35 -4.92 -33.10
CA LYS A 263 5.89 -4.77 -33.17
C LYS A 263 5.51 -4.06 -34.44
N ALA A 264 4.59 -4.63 -35.21
CA ALA A 264 4.00 -4.01 -36.38
C ALA A 264 2.51 -3.77 -36.14
N PHE A 265 2.01 -2.59 -36.44
CA PHE A 265 0.60 -2.24 -36.27
C PHE A 265 -0.08 -2.16 -37.63
N ARG A 266 -1.30 -2.67 -37.70
CA ARG A 266 -2.16 -2.58 -38.87
C ARG A 266 -3.51 -1.96 -38.53
N PHE A 267 -4.03 -1.20 -39.47
CA PHE A 267 -5.26 -0.42 -39.34
C PHE A 267 -6.22 -0.80 -40.46
N CYS A 268 -7.50 -0.49 -40.29
CA CYS A 268 -8.46 -0.54 -41.40
C CYS A 268 -8.51 0.84 -42.06
N HIS A 269 -8.44 0.89 -43.39
CA HIS A 269 -8.47 2.16 -44.14
C HIS A 269 -9.71 3.01 -43.80
N ARG A 270 -10.88 2.37 -43.77
CA ARG A 270 -12.17 3.03 -43.49
C ARG A 270 -12.23 3.65 -42.10
N ASP A 271 -11.67 2.98 -41.10
CA ASP A 271 -11.67 3.47 -39.71
C ASP A 271 -10.74 4.69 -39.57
N VAL A 272 -9.58 4.66 -40.24
CA VAL A 272 -8.66 5.80 -40.29
C VAL A 272 -9.32 7.02 -40.94
N GLU A 273 -9.98 6.85 -42.09
CA GLU A 273 -10.69 7.94 -42.76
C GLU A 273 -11.81 8.51 -41.90
N THR A 274 -12.63 7.64 -41.29
CA THR A 274 -13.73 8.03 -40.42
C THR A 274 -13.22 8.82 -39.20
N PHE A 275 -12.14 8.37 -38.58
CA PHE A 275 -11.51 9.05 -37.45
C PHE A 275 -10.98 10.45 -37.85
N LEU A 276 -10.37 10.59 -39.02
CA LEU A 276 -9.87 11.87 -39.52
C LEU A 276 -11.01 12.85 -39.83
N GLN A 277 -12.07 12.38 -40.48
CA GLN A 277 -13.26 13.19 -40.79
C GLN A 277 -13.92 13.75 -39.52
N LYS A 278 -14.07 12.91 -38.48
CA LYS A 278 -14.60 13.36 -37.18
C LYS A 278 -13.77 14.48 -36.56
N ARG A 279 -12.43 14.42 -36.65
CA ARG A 279 -11.55 15.45 -36.07
C ARG A 279 -11.54 16.75 -36.86
N THR A 280 -11.65 16.69 -38.19
CA THR A 280 -11.75 17.89 -39.02
C THR A 280 -13.07 18.63 -38.78
N HIS A 281 -14.15 17.91 -38.45
CA HIS A 281 -15.46 18.52 -38.15
C HIS A 281 -15.63 18.92 -36.67
N GLY A 282 -14.95 18.24 -35.74
CA GLY A 282 -14.96 18.61 -34.31
C GLY A 282 -14.08 19.81 -33.94
N ALA A 283 -13.23 20.30 -34.84
CA ALA A 283 -12.41 21.51 -34.61
C ALA A 283 -13.09 22.80 -35.11
N ALA A 284 -14.29 22.70 -35.69
CA ALA A 284 -15.07 23.81 -36.24
C ALA A 284 -16.35 24.13 -35.45
N ALA A 285 -16.49 23.59 -34.23
CA ALA A 285 -17.62 23.82 -33.32
C ALA A 285 -17.13 24.35 -31.98
#